data_AF-H3G5S0-F1
#
_entry.id   AF-H3G5S0-F1
#
_cell.length_a   1.000
_cell.length_b   1.000
_cell.length_c   1.000
_cell.angle_alpha   90.00
_cell.angle_beta   90.00
_cell.angle_gamma   90.00
#
_symmetry.space_group_name_H-M   'P 1'
#
loop_
_entity.id
_entity.type
_entity.pdbx_description
1 polymer ?
#
loop_
_entity_poly.entity_id
_entity_poly.type
_entity_poly.pdbx_seq_one_letter_code
_entity_poly.pdbx_strand_id
1 'polypeptide(L)'
;AAIGLQYLHEMGVIHGDLKCDNILVGSDGLAKLTDFGLSTIESDASYGNDELSKKPVTAAVWWTAPEVLRGEMVTFASDIYAFGMCILE
;
A
#
# COMPACT_ATOMS: atom_id res chain seq x y z
N ALA A 1 -6.68 11.28 2.42
CA ALA A 1 -6.09 9.97 2.11
C ALA A 1 -6.95 9.14 1.17
N ALA A 2 -8.19 8.76 1.52
CA ALA A 2 -9.05 7.90 0.69
C ALA A 2 -9.18 8.32 -0.79
N ILE A 3 -9.42 9.62 -1.06
CA ILE A 3 -9.48 10.15 -2.44
C ILE A 3 -8.15 9.95 -3.18
N GLY A 4 -7.01 10.15 -2.51
CA GLY A 4 -5.71 9.90 -3.09
C GLY A 4 -5.47 8.42 -3.38
N LEU A 5 -5.94 7.53 -2.51
CA LEU A 5 -5.84 6.08 -2.73
C LEU A 5 -6.69 5.64 -3.92
N GLN A 6 -7.93 6.12 -4.00
CA GLN A 6 -8.80 5.88 -5.16
C GLN A 6 -8.12 6.32 -6.46
N TYR A 7 -7.52 7.51 -6.47
CA TYR A 7 -6.79 8.01 -7.65
C TYR A 7 -5.64 7.08 -8.06
N LEU A 8 -4.86 6.55 -7.11
CA LEU A 8 -3.80 5.57 -7.43
C LEU A 8 -4.37 4.31 -8.08
N HIS A 9 -5.44 3.76 -7.50
CA HIS A 9 -6.09 2.55 -8.02
C HIS A 9 -6.68 2.76 -9.42
N GLU A 10 -7.29 3.93 -9.69
CA GLU A 10 -7.76 4.30 -11.01
C GLU A 10 -6.63 4.43 -12.05
N MET A 11 -5.42 4.79 -11.60
CA MET A 11 -4.21 4.81 -12.44
C MET A 11 -3.50 3.45 -12.52
N GLY A 12 -4.08 2.39 -11.96
CA GLY A 12 -3.50 1.05 -11.95
C GLY A 12 -2.31 0.90 -11.02
N VAL A 13 -2.13 1.79 -10.04
CA VAL A 13 -1.03 1.80 -9.08
C VAL A 13 -1.48 1.20 -7.75
N ILE A 14 -0.79 0.16 -7.30
CA ILE A 14 -0.88 -0.42 -5.95
C ILE A 14 0.20 0.24 -5.11
N HIS A 15 -0.15 0.80 -3.95
CA HIS A 15 0.80 1.48 -3.07
C HIS A 15 1.73 0.49 -2.36
N GLY A 16 1.18 -0.60 -1.80
CA GLY A 16 1.93 -1.75 -1.26
C GLY A 16 2.61 -1.54 0.10
N ASP A 17 2.47 -0.36 0.72
CA ASP A 17 3.05 -0.03 2.03
C ASP A 17 2.26 1.06 2.76
N LEU A 18 0.93 1.00 2.71
CA LEU A 18 0.09 1.95 3.45
C LEU A 18 0.19 1.69 4.96
N LYS A 19 0.50 2.76 5.69
CA LYS A 19 0.57 2.88 7.15
C LYS A 19 0.45 4.36 7.51
N CYS A 20 0.15 4.68 8.77
CA CYS A 20 -0.03 6.08 9.18
C CYS A 20 1.23 6.95 8.95
N ASP A 21 2.45 6.40 9.08
CA ASP A 21 3.70 7.08 8.74
C ASP A 21 3.76 7.57 7.29
N ASN A 22 3.03 6.90 6.38
CA ASN A 22 3.00 7.19 4.94
C ASN A 22 1.78 8.06 4.55
N ILE A 23 1.06 8.62 5.53
CA ILE A 23 -0.03 9.57 5.31
C ILE A 23 0.33 10.89 5.98
N LEU A 24 0.84 11.84 5.21
CA LEU A 24 1.29 13.13 5.71
C LEU A 24 0.19 14.19 5.60
N VAL A 25 0.16 15.14 6.53
CA VAL A 25 -0.76 16.28 6.48
C VAL A 25 0.01 17.51 6.02
N GLY A 26 -0.39 18.08 4.88
CA GLY A 26 0.18 19.31 4.36
C GLY A 26 -0.20 20.54 5.21
N SER A 27 0.47 21.67 4.96
CA SER A 27 0.11 22.96 5.59
C SER A 27 -1.29 23.45 5.21
N ASP A 28 -1.86 22.89 4.14
CA ASP A 28 -3.24 23.07 3.69
C ASP A 28 -4.25 22.23 4.51
N GLY A 29 -3.79 21.44 5.47
CA GLY A 29 -4.61 20.50 6.25
C GLY A 29 -5.04 19.26 5.47
N LEU A 30 -4.53 19.06 4.24
CA LEU A 30 -4.90 17.94 3.40
C LEU A 30 -3.95 16.76 3.59
N ALA A 31 -4.53 15.57 3.82
CA ALA A 31 -3.80 14.32 3.91
C ALA A 31 -3.34 13.83 2.51
N LYS A 32 -2.04 13.60 2.35
CA LYS A 32 -1.37 13.17 1.12
C LYS A 32 -0.64 11.85 1.36
N LEU A 33 -0.72 10.94 0.39
CA LEU A 33 0.01 9.67 0.42
C LEU A 33 1.48 9.91 0.01
N THR A 34 2.41 9.20 0.65
CA THR A 34 3.85 9.28 0.38
C THR A 34 4.49 7.89 0.39
N ASP A 35 5.77 7.81 0.04
CA ASP A 35 6.60 6.60 0.06
C ASP A 35 6.13 5.50 -0.90
N PHE A 36 6.35 5.76 -2.19
CA PHE A 36 6.03 4.85 -3.29
C PHE A 36 7.16 3.86 -3.60
N GLY A 37 8.12 3.68 -2.70
CA GLY A 37 9.29 2.82 -2.94
C GLY A 37 8.93 1.34 -3.17
N LEU A 38 7.71 0.95 -2.80
CA LEU A 38 7.18 -0.40 -2.87
C LEU A 38 5.91 -0.49 -3.72
N SER A 39 5.59 0.60 -4.42
CA SER A 39 4.43 0.64 -5.30
C SER A 39 4.68 -0.14 -6.59
N THR A 40 3.64 -0.77 -7.10
CA THR A 40 3.68 -1.56 -8.34
C THR A 40 2.52 -1.18 -9.24
N ILE A 41 2.72 -1.30 -10.55
CA ILE A 41 1.67 -1.11 -11.55
C ILE A 41 1.01 -2.47 -11.80
N GLU A 42 -0.31 -2.52 -11.96
CA GLU A 42 -1.06 -3.76 -12.21
C GLU A 42 -0.54 -4.55 -13.42
N SER A 43 -0.12 -3.84 -14.49
CA SER A 43 0.50 -4.47 -15.67
C SER A 43 1.79 -5.22 -15.33
N ASP A 44 2.57 -4.69 -14.38
CA ASP A 44 3.87 -5.23 -13.99
C ASP A 44 3.72 -6.29 -12.89
N ALA A 45 2.65 -6.22 -12.08
CA ALA A 45 2.32 -7.24 -11.08
C ALA A 45 2.03 -8.62 -11.71
N SER A 46 1.65 -8.65 -13.01
CA SER A 46 1.47 -9.88 -13.78
C SER A 46 2.78 -10.47 -14.34
N TYR A 47 3.84 -9.66 -14.44
CA TYR A 47 5.19 -10.11 -14.77
C TYR A 47 5.96 -10.33 -13.47
N GLY A 48 5.83 -11.53 -12.91
CA GLY A 48 6.40 -11.92 -11.62
C GLY A 48 7.87 -11.53 -11.46
N ASN A 49 8.11 -10.35 -10.87
CA ASN A 49 9.41 -9.99 -10.31
C ASN A 49 9.47 -10.57 -8.90
N ASP A 50 10.03 -11.77 -8.83
CA ASP A 50 10.25 -12.61 -7.64
C ASP A 50 11.21 -11.99 -6.60
N GLU A 51 11.65 -10.74 -6.79
CA GLU A 51 12.47 -9.99 -5.83
C GLU A 51 11.65 -9.09 -4.89
N LEU A 52 10.44 -8.64 -5.26
CA LEU A 52 9.57 -7.87 -4.35
C LEU A 52 8.85 -8.74 -3.31
N SER A 53 8.81 -10.07 -3.52
CA SER A 53 8.12 -11.05 -2.66
C SER A 53 8.82 -11.31 -1.32
N LYS A 54 10.01 -10.73 -1.09
CA LYS A 54 10.81 -10.93 0.13
C LYS A 54 10.96 -9.64 0.93
N LYS A 55 9.85 -8.97 1.26
CA LYS A 55 9.88 -7.98 2.35
C LYS A 55 10.18 -8.69 3.67
N PRO A 56 11.10 -8.16 4.51
CA PRO A 56 11.16 -8.55 5.91
C PRO A 56 9.82 -8.19 6.54
N VAL A 57 9.06 -9.21 6.96
CA VAL A 57 7.73 -9.13 7.61
C VAL A 57 7.84 -8.50 9.01
N THR A 58 8.71 -7.53 9.25
CA THR A 58 9.04 -7.09 10.61
C THR A 58 8.63 -5.66 10.93
N ALA A 59 8.46 -4.77 9.94
CA ALA A 59 8.19 -3.36 10.20
C ALA A 59 6.72 -2.92 10.02
N ALA A 60 5.93 -3.61 9.19
CA ALA A 60 4.57 -3.18 8.82
C ALA A 60 3.48 -4.23 9.05
N VAL A 61 3.73 -5.26 9.87
CA VAL A 61 2.81 -6.41 10.07
C VAL A 61 1.39 -5.97 10.42
N TRP A 62 1.26 -4.86 11.13
CA TRP A 62 0.01 -4.36 11.70
C TRP A 62 -0.93 -3.80 10.62
N TRP A 63 -0.39 -3.31 9.51
CA TRP A 63 -1.16 -2.83 8.35
C TRP A 63 -1.12 -3.84 7.19
N THR A 64 -0.36 -4.94 7.31
CA THR A 64 -0.20 -5.89 6.21
C THR A 64 -1.41 -6.80 6.08
N ALA A 65 -1.97 -6.88 4.87
CA ALA A 65 -3.09 -7.75 4.56
C ALA A 65 -2.76 -9.24 4.78
N PRO A 66 -3.72 -10.07 5.20
CA PRO A 66 -3.46 -11.47 5.56
C PRO A 66 -2.94 -12.32 4.38
N GLU A 67 -3.36 -12.03 3.15
CA GLU A 67 -2.82 -12.63 1.93
C GLU A 67 -1.34 -12.28 1.71
N VAL A 68 -0.97 -11.03 1.94
CA VAL A 68 0.43 -10.59 1.81
C VAL A 68 1.29 -11.21 2.90
N LEU A 69 0.76 -11.39 4.12
CA LEU A 69 1.45 -12.13 5.19
C LEU A 69 1.67 -13.61 4.86
N ARG A 70 0.84 -14.21 3.99
CA ARG A 70 1.01 -15.57 3.48
C ARG A 70 2.02 -15.66 2.32
N GLY A 71 2.59 -14.53 1.90
CA GLY A 71 3.51 -14.45 0.78
C GLY A 71 2.82 -14.30 -0.58
N GLU A 72 1.53 -13.98 -0.60
CA GLU A 72 0.84 -13.59 -1.83
C GLU A 72 1.27 -12.17 -2.24
N MET A 73 1.12 -11.85 -3.53
CA MET A 73 1.46 -10.53 -4.06
C MET A 73 0.57 -9.43 -3.47
N VAL A 74 1.10 -8.21 -3.37
CA VAL A 74 0.28 -7.03 -3.06
C VAL A 74 -0.73 -6.79 -4.18
N THR A 75 -1.93 -6.37 -3.80
CA THR A 75 -3.06 -6.08 -4.68
C THR A 75 -3.76 -4.80 -4.25
N PHE A 76 -4.68 -4.29 -5.09
CA PHE A 76 -5.56 -3.20 -4.67
C PHE A 76 -6.34 -3.54 -3.40
N ALA A 77 -6.79 -4.79 -3.23
CA ALA A 77 -7.49 -5.22 -2.03
C ALA A 77 -6.59 -5.16 -0.79
N SER A 78 -5.30 -5.48 -0.94
CA SER A 78 -4.34 -5.38 0.16
C SER A 78 -4.09 -3.95 0.61
N ASP A 79 -4.09 -2.97 -0.32
CA ASP A 79 -4.06 -1.54 0.02
C ASP A 79 -5.30 -1.11 0.79
N ILE A 80 -6.49 -1.60 0.40
CA ILE A 80 -7.74 -1.29 1.11
C ILE A 80 -7.71 -1.85 2.53
N TYR A 81 -7.18 -3.05 2.74
CA TYR A 81 -6.99 -3.61 4.07
C TYR A 81 -6.06 -2.72 4.91
N ALA A 82 -4.89 -2.38 4.37
CA ALA A 82 -3.90 -1.55 5.05
C ALA A 82 -4.47 -0.16 5.41
N PHE A 83 -5.21 0.46 4.49
CA PHE A 83 -5.91 1.71 4.73
C PHE A 83 -6.98 1.58 5.83
N GLY A 84 -7.69 0.45 5.89
CA GLY A 84 -8.61 0.14 6.97
C GLY A 84 -7.91 0.07 8.34
N MET A 85 -6.70 -0.50 8.38
CA MET A 85 -5.89 -0.52 9.60
C MET A 85 -5.45 0.89 10.03
N CYS A 86 -5.13 1.79 9.09
CA CYS A 86 -4.85 3.19 9.40
C CYS A 86 -6.05 3.96 9.99
N ILE A 87 -7.29 3.52 9.72
CA ILE A 87 -8.49 4.14 10.28
C ILE A 87 -8.74 3.69 11.72
N LEU A 88 -8.32 2.47 12.06
CA LEU A 88 -8.50 1.89 13.40
C LEU A 88 -7.50 2.40 14.43
N GLU A 89 -6.32 2.82 13.97
CA GLU A 89 -5.27 3.43 14.77
C GLU A 89 -5.67 4.81 15.33
#